data_AF-A0AAN6IJI8-F1
#
_entry.id   AF-A0AAN6IJI8-F1
#
_cell.length_a   1.000
_cell.length_b   1.000
_cell.length_c   1.000
_cell.angle_alpha   90.00
_cell.angle_beta   90.00
_cell.angle_gamma   90.00
#
_symmetry.space_group_name_H-M   'P 1'
#
loop_
_entity.id
_entity.type
_entity.pdbx_description
1 polymer ?
#
loop_
_entity_poly.entity_id
_entity_poly.type
_entity_poly.pdbx_seq_one_letter_code
_entity_poly.pdbx_strand_id
1 'polypeptide(L)'
;MCDASINDALPPPRRKLVPGMCIKCKVTKPSISIRRTLYCKDCFVKASIVKFRAALTKSRKRVELPQTKLLVALSGGAASSAMLKLTADFMNMERKGTDAEPPFTGVVVGHVDESCLFPGSQEDEICTIAAESGLPYFKVALEDVFAPGEGQLALLELVKASIAPGAALDQFCARLVEPAQTDSHADQLKALFAGLTSATDKEDMLEIVKTALIMRLARNLECGAVLLGDSATRTAVKVMALTGHGRGLSLPLEAGTESQWFHGVVVVRPMRDFVVKEIA
;
A
#
# COMPACT_ATOMS: atom_id res chain seq x y z
N MET A 1 44.16 -23.28 -28.76
CA MET A 1 43.35 -22.42 -29.63
C MET A 1 41.92 -22.47 -29.14
N CYS A 2 41.51 -21.51 -28.31
CA CYS A 2 40.11 -21.20 -28.01
C CYS A 2 40.07 -19.69 -27.74
N ASP A 3 39.89 -18.90 -28.78
CA ASP A 3 39.63 -17.47 -28.70
C ASP A 3 38.23 -17.25 -28.12
N ALA A 4 38.15 -16.86 -26.85
CA ALA A 4 36.94 -16.32 -26.27
C ALA A 4 36.95 -14.80 -26.45
N SER A 5 36.50 -14.35 -27.62
CA SER A 5 36.23 -12.94 -27.90
C SER A 5 35.05 -12.47 -27.07
N ILE A 6 35.31 -12.02 -25.84
CA ILE A 6 34.35 -11.27 -25.03
C ILE A 6 34.12 -9.95 -25.77
N ASN A 7 33.02 -9.87 -26.52
CA ASN A 7 32.53 -8.61 -27.08
C ASN A 7 32.05 -7.71 -25.92
N ASP A 8 32.99 -7.03 -25.27
CA ASP A 8 32.75 -5.88 -24.41
C ASP A 8 32.31 -4.69 -25.29
N ALA A 9 31.09 -4.77 -25.83
CA ALA A 9 30.48 -3.66 -26.50
C ALA A 9 30.24 -2.54 -25.47
N LEU A 10 31.07 -1.50 -25.52
CA LEU A 10 30.92 -0.29 -24.73
C LEU A 10 29.45 0.18 -24.81
N PRO A 11 28.80 0.51 -23.67
CA PRO A 11 27.41 0.94 -23.68
C PRO A 11 27.26 2.16 -24.59
N PRO A 12 26.17 2.24 -25.37
CA PRO A 12 26.00 3.30 -26.35
C PRO A 12 26.12 4.66 -25.66
N PRO A 13 26.81 5.64 -26.27
CA PRO A 13 27.05 6.93 -25.67
C PRO A 13 25.72 7.58 -25.28
N ARG A 14 25.65 8.14 -24.07
CA ARG A 14 24.47 8.87 -23.61
C ARG A 14 24.21 10.01 -24.60
N ARG A 15 23.08 9.95 -25.32
CA ARG A 15 22.66 11.02 -26.24
C ARG A 15 22.72 12.38 -25.53
N LYS A 16 23.15 13.44 -26.22
CA LYS A 16 23.17 14.79 -25.63
C LYS A 16 21.75 15.28 -25.30
N LEU A 17 21.63 16.13 -24.29
CA LEU A 17 20.36 16.79 -23.95
C LEU A 17 19.95 17.71 -25.11
N VAL A 18 18.67 17.67 -25.48
CA VAL A 18 18.08 18.57 -26.48
C VAL A 18 17.14 19.53 -25.75
N PRO A 19 17.42 20.84 -25.72
CA PRO A 19 16.55 21.83 -25.08
C PRO A 19 15.12 21.75 -25.60
N GLY A 20 14.14 21.85 -24.70
CA GLY A 20 12.71 21.80 -25.06
C GLY A 20 12.15 20.41 -25.42
N MET A 21 12.97 19.35 -25.39
CA MET A 21 12.54 17.97 -25.65
C MET A 21 12.49 17.13 -24.37
N CYS A 22 11.82 15.98 -24.43
CA CYS A 22 11.81 15.02 -23.32
C CYS A 22 13.24 14.60 -22.92
N ILE A 23 13.53 14.63 -21.62
CA ILE A 23 14.86 14.31 -21.08
C ILE A 23 15.33 12.88 -21.36
N LYS A 24 14.40 11.93 -21.52
CA LYS A 24 14.69 10.50 -21.73
C LYS A 24 14.88 10.19 -23.22
N CYS A 25 13.84 10.35 -24.04
CA CYS A 25 13.91 9.99 -25.47
C CYS A 25 14.64 11.02 -26.33
N LYS A 26 14.61 12.31 -25.93
CA LYS A 26 15.21 13.46 -26.64
C LYS A 26 14.63 13.75 -28.02
N VAL A 27 13.45 13.21 -28.33
CA VAL A 27 12.78 13.35 -29.64
C VAL A 27 11.38 13.93 -29.46
N THR A 28 10.61 13.39 -28.53
CA THR A 28 9.21 13.80 -28.33
C THR A 28 9.14 15.09 -27.53
N LYS A 29 8.27 16.03 -27.96
CA LYS A 29 7.92 17.20 -27.17
C LYS A 29 7.33 16.76 -25.81
N PRO A 30 7.79 17.34 -24.70
CA PRO A 30 7.31 16.96 -23.37
C PRO A 30 5.90 17.51 -23.13
N SER A 31 5.10 16.75 -22.40
CA SER A 31 3.76 17.14 -21.95
C SER A 31 3.62 17.11 -20.43
N ILE A 32 4.66 16.63 -19.73
CA ILE A 32 4.68 16.44 -18.28
C ILE A 32 5.92 17.13 -17.73
N SER A 33 5.74 17.93 -16.68
CA SER A 33 6.83 18.64 -16.00
C SER A 33 6.83 18.27 -14.52
N ILE A 34 7.86 17.54 -14.08
CA ILE A 34 8.04 17.13 -12.68
C ILE A 34 9.37 17.69 -12.19
N ARG A 35 9.36 18.50 -11.12
CA ARG A 35 10.57 19.09 -10.52
C ARG A 35 11.51 19.72 -11.55
N ARG A 36 10.96 20.53 -12.47
CA ARG A 36 11.69 21.19 -13.60
C ARG A 36 12.27 20.22 -14.64
N THR A 37 11.93 18.93 -14.57
CA THR A 37 12.32 17.92 -15.55
C THR A 37 11.17 17.66 -16.51
N LEU A 38 11.46 17.65 -17.81
CA LEU A 38 10.47 17.53 -18.87
C LEU A 38 10.40 16.10 -19.43
N TYR A 39 9.21 15.52 -19.42
CA TYR A 39 8.93 14.17 -19.93
C TYR A 39 7.82 14.19 -20.99
N CYS A 40 7.93 13.33 -22.00
CA CYS A 40 6.74 12.87 -22.73
C CYS A 40 6.02 11.79 -21.90
N LYS A 41 4.75 11.52 -22.22
CA LYS A 41 3.91 10.55 -21.49
C LYS A 41 4.58 9.18 -21.34
N ASP A 42 5.04 8.58 -22.45
CA ASP A 42 5.61 7.23 -22.43
C ASP A 42 6.87 7.13 -21.58
N CYS A 43 7.74 8.14 -21.66
CA CYS A 43 8.97 8.17 -20.89
C CYS A 43 8.72 8.44 -19.41
N PHE A 44 7.66 9.18 -19.07
CA PHE A 44 7.23 9.35 -17.69
C PHE A 44 6.74 8.02 -17.11
N VAL A 45 5.80 7.33 -17.79
CA VAL A 45 5.29 6.03 -17.34
C VAL A 45 6.42 5.02 -17.15
N LYS A 46 7.32 4.89 -18.13
CA LYS A 46 8.49 4.00 -18.03
C LYS A 46 9.40 4.37 -16.85
N ALA A 47 9.62 5.67 -16.61
CA ALA A 47 10.41 6.13 -15.47
C ALA A 47 9.72 5.81 -14.13
N SER A 48 8.40 5.96 -14.05
CA SER A 48 7.59 5.63 -12.88
C SER A 48 7.65 4.14 -12.55
N ILE A 49 7.52 3.25 -13.55
CA ILE A 49 7.65 1.81 -13.35
C ILE A 49 9.05 1.43 -12.83
N VAL A 50 10.11 2.02 -13.40
CA VAL A 50 11.49 1.79 -12.94
C VAL A 50 11.68 2.27 -11.49
N LYS A 51 11.14 3.44 -11.14
CA LYS A 51 11.17 4.00 -9.78
C LYS A 51 10.44 3.10 -8.78
N PHE A 52 9.22 2.67 -9.12
CA PHE A 52 8.41 1.75 -8.34
C PHE A 52 9.15 0.42 -8.10
N ARG A 53 9.67 -0.19 -9.17
CA ARG A 53 10.45 -1.43 -9.10
C ARG A 53 11.68 -1.29 -8.20
N ALA A 54 12.40 -0.18 -8.30
CA ALA A 54 13.58 0.07 -7.47
C ALA A 54 13.20 0.17 -5.98
N ALA A 55 12.11 0.87 -5.65
CA ALA A 55 11.58 0.95 -4.29
C ALA A 55 11.21 -0.44 -3.76
N LEU A 56 10.39 -1.19 -4.50
CA LEU A 56 9.94 -2.53 -4.09
C LEU A 56 11.11 -3.51 -3.93
N THR A 57 12.08 -3.50 -4.86
CA THR A 57 13.28 -4.35 -4.79
C THR A 57 14.15 -4.01 -3.59
N LYS A 58 14.29 -2.71 -3.28
CA LYS A 58 15.06 -2.24 -2.12
C LYS A 58 14.41 -2.68 -0.81
N SER A 59 13.09 -2.55 -0.70
CA SER A 59 12.33 -2.99 0.47
C SER A 59 12.42 -4.50 0.66
N ARG A 60 12.23 -5.27 -0.41
CA ARG A 60 12.38 -6.74 -0.41
C ARG A 60 13.74 -7.17 0.16
N LYS A 61 14.83 -6.52 -0.28
CA LYS A 61 16.19 -6.82 0.20
C LYS A 61 16.41 -6.45 1.66
N ARG A 62 15.84 -5.32 2.12
CA ARG A 62 16.01 -4.83 3.50
C ARG A 62 15.36 -5.72 4.54
N VAL A 63 14.20 -6.28 4.22
CA VAL A 63 13.41 -7.14 5.10
C VAL A 63 13.55 -8.62 4.77
N GLU A 64 14.50 -8.96 3.89
CA GLU A 64 14.78 -10.33 3.43
C GLU A 64 13.52 -11.10 3.04
N LEU A 65 12.62 -10.43 2.30
CA LEU A 65 11.31 -10.99 2.02
C LEU A 65 11.42 -12.24 1.11
N PRO A 66 10.91 -13.40 1.56
CA PRO A 66 10.91 -14.62 0.76
C PRO A 66 10.05 -14.44 -0.50
N GLN A 67 10.26 -15.31 -1.49
CA GLN A 67 9.37 -15.39 -2.66
C GLN A 67 7.99 -15.82 -2.19
N THR A 68 7.11 -14.83 -2.03
CA THR A 68 5.77 -15.01 -1.48
C THR A 68 4.76 -14.22 -2.29
N LYS A 69 3.49 -14.44 -2.02
CA LYS A 69 2.40 -13.68 -2.62
C LYS A 69 2.36 -12.27 -2.05
N LEU A 70 2.06 -11.29 -2.89
CA LEU A 70 1.83 -9.91 -2.49
C LEU A 70 0.35 -9.59 -2.44
N LEU A 71 -0.07 -8.86 -1.41
CA LEU A 71 -1.37 -8.20 -1.37
C LEU A 71 -1.20 -6.71 -1.67
N VAL A 72 -1.92 -6.20 -2.68
CA VAL A 72 -1.99 -4.78 -3.01
C VAL A 72 -3.24 -4.20 -2.35
N ALA A 73 -3.07 -3.32 -1.36
CA ALA A 73 -4.20 -2.68 -0.71
C ALA A 73 -4.79 -1.59 -1.62
N LEU A 74 -6.09 -1.70 -1.92
CA LEU A 74 -6.82 -0.77 -2.77
C LEU A 74 -7.87 -0.03 -1.94
N SER A 75 -7.87 1.30 -2.02
CA SER A 75 -8.88 2.15 -1.34
C SER A 75 -9.67 3.03 -2.31
N GLY A 76 -9.51 2.85 -3.63
CA GLY A 76 -10.08 3.72 -4.67
C GLY A 76 -9.35 5.05 -4.88
N GLY A 77 -8.52 5.48 -3.92
CA GLY A 77 -7.75 6.72 -4.03
C GLY A 77 -6.66 6.66 -5.11
N ALA A 78 -6.31 7.82 -5.66
CA ALA A 78 -5.35 7.94 -6.77
C ALA A 78 -4.01 7.22 -6.52
N ALA A 79 -3.48 7.27 -5.29
CA ALA A 79 -2.22 6.62 -4.97
C ALA A 79 -2.31 5.08 -4.92
N SER A 80 -3.41 4.52 -4.38
CA SER A 80 -3.62 3.07 -4.38
C SER A 80 -3.92 2.55 -5.79
N SER A 81 -4.67 3.30 -6.59
CA SER A 81 -5.00 2.93 -7.98
C SER A 81 -3.77 3.01 -8.89
N ALA A 82 -2.94 4.05 -8.74
CA ALA A 82 -1.65 4.14 -9.43
C ALA A 82 -0.70 3.02 -9.00
N MET A 83 -0.65 2.69 -7.71
CA MET A 83 0.14 1.56 -7.21
C MET A 83 -0.30 0.23 -7.80
N LEU A 84 -1.61 -0.02 -7.90
CA LEU A 84 -2.17 -1.20 -8.53
C LEU A 84 -1.74 -1.29 -10.00
N LYS A 85 -1.87 -0.19 -10.76
CA LYS A 85 -1.44 -0.15 -12.15
C LYS A 85 0.06 -0.39 -12.31
N LEU A 86 0.90 0.26 -11.49
CA LEU A 86 2.35 0.05 -11.49
C LEU A 86 2.73 -1.39 -11.14
N THR A 87 1.96 -2.03 -10.26
CA THR A 87 2.15 -3.44 -9.90
C THR A 87 1.80 -4.34 -11.08
N ALA A 88 0.66 -4.14 -11.73
CA ALA A 88 0.27 -4.89 -12.93
C ALA A 88 1.28 -4.72 -14.08
N ASP A 89 1.75 -3.49 -14.33
CA ASP A 89 2.77 -3.21 -15.35
C ASP A 89 4.11 -3.85 -15.01
N PHE A 90 4.48 -3.90 -13.72
CA PHE A 90 5.68 -4.59 -13.25
C PHE A 90 5.61 -6.11 -13.47
N MET A 91 4.42 -6.72 -13.32
CA MET A 91 4.21 -8.14 -13.57
C MET A 91 4.28 -8.50 -15.06
N ASN A 92 3.82 -7.58 -15.93
CA ASN A 92 3.79 -7.78 -17.39
C ASN A 92 5.10 -7.41 -18.11
N MET A 93 6.09 -6.85 -17.41
CA MET A 93 7.37 -6.51 -18.03
C MET A 93 8.25 -7.75 -18.26
N GLU A 94 8.70 -7.91 -19.51
CA GLU A 94 9.69 -8.93 -19.88
C GLU A 94 10.94 -8.85 -19.00
N ARG A 95 11.29 -9.96 -18.36
CA ARG A 95 12.53 -10.07 -17.60
C ARG A 95 13.66 -10.42 -18.58
N LYS A 96 14.71 -9.59 -18.58
CA LYS A 96 15.94 -9.89 -19.32
C LYS A 96 16.74 -10.94 -18.55
N GLY A 97 16.91 -12.12 -19.12
CA GLY A 97 17.70 -13.23 -18.57
C GLY A 97 16.86 -14.50 -18.34
N THR A 98 17.44 -15.66 -18.63
CA THR A 98 16.79 -16.98 -18.57
C THR A 98 16.56 -17.52 -17.16
N ASP A 99 17.24 -16.98 -16.14
CA ASP A 99 17.24 -17.52 -14.76
C ASP A 99 16.67 -16.56 -13.70
N ALA A 100 16.02 -15.46 -14.09
CA ALA A 100 15.45 -14.52 -13.13
C ALA A 100 14.08 -15.01 -12.62
N GLU A 101 14.10 -15.90 -11.62
CA GLU A 101 12.89 -16.29 -10.91
C GLU A 101 12.04 -15.07 -10.52
N PRO A 102 10.72 -15.20 -10.57
CA PRO A 102 9.84 -14.11 -10.16
C PRO A 102 10.13 -13.68 -8.73
N PRO A 103 10.14 -12.36 -8.46
CA PRO A 103 10.38 -11.87 -7.11
C PRO A 103 9.25 -12.25 -6.14
N PHE A 104 8.07 -12.62 -6.66
CA PHE A 104 6.85 -12.95 -5.93
C PHE A 104 6.15 -14.13 -6.62
N THR A 105 5.53 -15.01 -5.84
CA THR A 105 4.79 -16.18 -6.38
C THR A 105 3.44 -15.80 -6.96
N GLY A 106 2.90 -14.64 -6.59
CA GLY A 106 1.64 -14.11 -7.10
C GLY A 106 1.35 -12.72 -6.55
N VAL A 107 0.31 -12.08 -7.10
CA VAL A 107 -0.19 -10.79 -6.64
C VAL A 107 -1.71 -10.87 -6.56
N VAL A 108 -2.28 -10.37 -5.46
CA VAL A 108 -3.72 -10.24 -5.24
C VAL A 108 -4.05 -8.82 -4.80
N VAL A 109 -5.29 -8.40 -5.00
CA VAL A 109 -5.80 -7.09 -4.60
C VAL A 109 -6.72 -7.27 -3.40
N GLY A 110 -6.51 -6.48 -2.36
CA GLY A 110 -7.33 -6.48 -1.15
C GLY A 110 -8.00 -5.13 -0.93
N HIS A 111 -9.29 -5.13 -0.64
CA HIS A 111 -10.07 -3.94 -0.32
C HIS A 111 -10.89 -4.13 0.95
N VAL A 112 -10.99 -3.08 1.77
CA VAL A 112 -11.87 -3.02 2.94
C VAL A 112 -13.09 -2.19 2.54
N ASP A 113 -14.25 -2.82 2.51
CA ASP A 113 -15.54 -2.19 2.22
C ASP A 113 -15.96 -1.35 3.43
N GLU A 114 -16.06 -0.03 3.22
CA GLU A 114 -16.37 0.92 4.29
C GLU A 114 -17.85 1.34 4.30
N SER A 115 -18.68 0.75 3.43
CA SER A 115 -20.07 1.15 3.20
C SER A 115 -20.96 1.07 4.45
N CYS A 116 -20.61 0.21 5.41
CA CYS A 116 -21.31 0.08 6.69
C CYS A 116 -21.31 1.38 7.51
N LEU A 117 -20.19 2.14 7.49
CA LEU A 117 -20.07 3.44 8.13
C LEU A 117 -20.28 4.61 7.16
N PHE A 118 -19.97 4.40 5.88
CA PHE A 118 -20.04 5.42 4.84
C PHE A 118 -20.86 4.92 3.64
N PRO A 119 -22.20 4.95 3.71
CA PRO A 119 -23.06 4.42 2.65
C PRO A 119 -22.88 5.07 1.27
N GLY A 120 -22.22 6.23 1.21
CA GLY A 120 -21.85 6.92 -0.03
C GLY A 120 -20.47 6.55 -0.59
N SER A 121 -19.81 5.51 -0.07
CA SER A 121 -18.54 5.05 -0.61
C SER A 121 -18.71 4.53 -2.04
N GLN A 122 -17.71 4.79 -2.89
CA GLN A 122 -17.73 4.45 -4.31
C GLN A 122 -17.28 3.00 -4.56
N GLU A 123 -17.93 2.04 -3.90
CA GLU A 123 -17.54 0.61 -3.95
C GLU A 123 -17.54 0.04 -5.38
N ASP A 124 -18.49 0.46 -6.22
CA ASP A 124 -18.60 0.03 -7.62
C ASP A 124 -17.41 0.51 -8.47
N GLU A 125 -16.95 1.75 -8.25
CA GLU A 125 -15.77 2.29 -8.93
C GLU A 125 -14.51 1.55 -8.51
N ILE A 126 -14.38 1.23 -7.22
CA ILE A 126 -13.25 0.46 -6.68
C ILE A 126 -13.22 -0.95 -7.28
N CYS A 127 -14.38 -1.61 -7.37
CA CYS A 127 -14.52 -2.92 -8.01
C CYS A 127 -14.11 -2.87 -9.49
N THR A 128 -14.50 -1.81 -10.21
CA THR A 128 -14.13 -1.58 -11.62
C THR A 128 -12.61 -1.42 -11.77
N ILE A 129 -11.99 -0.57 -10.95
CA ILE A 129 -10.54 -0.37 -10.93
C ILE A 129 -9.79 -1.69 -10.65
N ALA A 130 -10.31 -2.49 -9.71
CA ALA A 130 -9.73 -3.80 -9.41
C ALA A 130 -9.86 -4.77 -10.60
N ALA A 131 -11.02 -4.82 -11.24
CA ALA A 131 -11.27 -5.68 -12.40
C ALA A 131 -10.36 -5.34 -13.59
N GLU A 132 -10.14 -4.05 -13.87
CA GLU A 132 -9.25 -3.58 -14.94
C GLU A 132 -7.79 -4.02 -14.77
N SER A 133 -7.36 -4.33 -13.54
CA SER A 133 -6.00 -4.82 -13.27
C SER A 133 -5.76 -6.25 -13.75
N GLY A 134 -6.83 -7.05 -13.93
CA GLY A 134 -6.76 -8.47 -14.25
C GLY A 134 -6.20 -9.36 -13.12
N LEU A 135 -6.04 -8.81 -11.91
CA LEU A 135 -5.53 -9.53 -10.74
C LEU A 135 -6.70 -10.07 -9.88
N PRO A 136 -6.53 -11.18 -9.15
CA PRO A 136 -7.54 -11.67 -8.22
C PRO A 136 -7.87 -10.62 -7.16
N TYR A 137 -9.16 -10.34 -6.99
CA TYR A 137 -9.68 -9.31 -6.10
C TYR A 137 -10.44 -9.93 -4.92
N PHE A 138 -10.11 -9.47 -3.71
CA PHE A 138 -10.74 -9.89 -2.47
C PHE A 138 -11.22 -8.67 -1.69
N LYS A 139 -12.46 -8.75 -1.20
CA LYS A 139 -13.11 -7.72 -0.40
C LYS A 139 -13.42 -8.25 1.00
N VAL A 140 -13.20 -7.43 2.02
CA VAL A 140 -13.56 -7.71 3.41
C VAL A 140 -14.39 -6.55 3.96
N ALA A 141 -15.43 -6.83 4.74
CA ALA A 141 -16.26 -5.77 5.30
C ALA A 141 -15.58 -5.15 6.53
N LEU A 142 -15.78 -3.84 6.75
CA LEU A 142 -15.20 -3.15 7.90
C LEU A 142 -15.66 -3.74 9.23
N GLU A 143 -16.91 -4.18 9.30
CA GLU A 143 -17.52 -4.83 10.46
C GLU A 143 -16.95 -6.23 10.74
N ASP A 144 -16.27 -6.86 9.78
CA ASP A 144 -15.64 -8.17 10.00
C ASP A 144 -14.51 -8.09 11.03
N VAL A 145 -14.14 -6.90 11.51
CA VAL A 145 -13.18 -6.73 12.62
C VAL A 145 -13.63 -7.44 13.89
N PHE A 146 -14.95 -7.58 14.08
CA PHE A 146 -15.53 -8.32 15.19
C PHE A 146 -15.60 -9.83 14.96
N ALA A 147 -15.37 -10.30 13.73
CA ALA A 147 -15.31 -11.72 13.45
C ALA A 147 -14.10 -12.35 14.16
N PRO A 148 -14.27 -13.52 14.79
CA PRO A 148 -13.17 -14.20 15.48
C PRO A 148 -12.07 -14.54 14.48
N GLY A 149 -10.82 -14.34 14.87
CA GLY A 149 -9.69 -14.64 14.00
C GLY A 149 -8.33 -14.30 14.60
N GLU A 150 -7.29 -14.79 13.94
CA GLU A 150 -5.91 -14.52 14.33
C GLU A 150 -5.57 -13.03 14.19
N GLY A 151 -4.81 -12.50 15.16
CA GLY A 151 -4.37 -11.10 15.17
C GLY A 151 -5.21 -10.15 16.02
N GLN A 152 -6.24 -10.63 16.72
CA GLN A 152 -6.99 -9.83 17.71
C GLN A 152 -6.08 -9.21 18.78
N LEU A 153 -5.07 -9.96 19.28
CA LEU A 153 -4.14 -9.44 20.28
C LEU A 153 -3.29 -8.28 19.74
N ALA A 154 -2.76 -8.40 18.52
CA ALA A 154 -1.98 -7.35 17.88
C ALA A 154 -2.83 -6.11 17.57
N LEU A 155 -4.09 -6.30 17.19
CA LEU A 155 -5.06 -5.22 17.05
C LEU A 155 -5.30 -4.54 18.41
N LEU A 156 -5.55 -5.31 19.47
CA LEU A 156 -5.76 -4.79 20.83
C LEU A 156 -4.59 -3.92 21.30
N GLU A 157 -3.35 -4.39 21.09
CA GLU A 157 -2.13 -3.63 21.41
C GLU A 157 -2.04 -2.33 20.61
N LEU A 158 -2.30 -2.39 19.30
CA LEU A 158 -2.24 -1.22 18.42
C LEU A 158 -3.29 -0.17 18.82
N VAL A 159 -4.51 -0.61 19.13
CA VAL A 159 -5.59 0.30 19.52
C VAL A 159 -5.27 0.96 20.87
N LYS A 160 -4.80 0.20 21.86
CA LYS A 160 -4.39 0.72 23.17
C LYS A 160 -3.21 1.70 23.08
N ALA A 161 -2.31 1.51 22.12
CA ALA A 161 -1.18 2.40 21.90
C ALA A 161 -1.55 3.68 21.13
N SER A 162 -2.64 3.64 20.37
CA SER A 162 -2.99 4.72 19.46
C SER A 162 -4.10 5.60 20.03
N ILE A 163 -5.18 5.02 20.52
CA ILE A 163 -6.38 5.77 20.91
C ILE A 163 -6.36 6.06 22.41
N ALA A 164 -6.82 7.26 22.79
CA ALA A 164 -6.89 7.65 24.19
C ALA A 164 -7.82 6.69 24.98
N PRO A 165 -7.45 6.31 26.23
CA PRO A 165 -8.31 5.50 27.08
C PRO A 165 -9.69 6.12 27.29
N GLY A 166 -10.73 5.27 27.33
CA GLY A 166 -12.10 5.71 27.56
C GLY A 166 -13.11 4.57 27.39
N ALA A 167 -14.34 4.78 27.87
CA ALA A 167 -15.35 3.73 27.95
C ALA A 167 -15.68 3.06 26.60
N ALA A 168 -15.70 3.82 25.50
CA ALA A 168 -15.92 3.27 24.15
C ALA A 168 -14.78 2.35 23.70
N LEU A 169 -13.54 2.74 24.01
CA LEU A 169 -12.35 1.93 23.72
C LEU A 169 -12.30 0.68 24.62
N ASP A 170 -12.61 0.83 25.91
CA ASP A 170 -12.66 -0.30 26.85
C ASP A 170 -13.72 -1.33 26.40
N GLN A 171 -14.88 -0.85 25.96
CA GLN A 171 -15.95 -1.70 25.43
C GLN A 171 -15.52 -2.40 24.12
N PHE A 172 -14.78 -1.73 23.24
CA PHE A 172 -14.22 -2.34 22.04
C PHE A 172 -13.21 -3.43 22.37
N CYS A 173 -12.24 -3.13 23.25
CA CYS A 173 -11.25 -4.08 23.71
C CYS A 173 -11.91 -5.30 24.37
N ALA A 174 -12.95 -5.09 25.18
CA ALA A 174 -13.72 -6.18 25.77
C ALA A 174 -14.39 -7.04 24.70
N ARG A 175 -15.06 -6.44 23.70
CA ARG A 175 -15.73 -7.18 22.61
C ARG A 175 -14.78 -7.93 21.67
N LEU A 176 -13.56 -7.45 21.50
CA LEU A 176 -12.53 -8.18 20.75
C LEU A 176 -12.09 -9.47 21.46
N VAL A 177 -12.17 -9.50 22.79
CA VAL A 177 -11.77 -10.66 23.62
C VAL A 177 -12.96 -11.59 23.88
N GLU A 178 -14.14 -11.01 24.13
CA GLU A 178 -15.40 -11.70 24.40
C GLU A 178 -16.50 -11.22 23.45
N PRO A 179 -16.65 -11.83 22.26
CA PRO A 179 -17.69 -11.43 21.31
C PRO A 179 -19.08 -11.76 21.88
N ALA A 180 -19.89 -10.73 22.12
CA ALA A 180 -21.28 -10.89 22.56
C ALA A 180 -22.15 -11.45 21.41
N GLN A 181 -22.99 -12.45 21.71
CA GLN A 181 -23.71 -13.26 20.72
C GLN A 181 -24.96 -12.59 20.10
N THR A 182 -25.33 -11.38 20.51
CA THR A 182 -26.71 -10.86 20.28
C THR A 182 -26.84 -9.76 19.23
N ASP A 183 -25.76 -9.07 18.83
CA ASP A 183 -25.83 -7.94 17.88
C ASP A 183 -25.10 -8.27 16.56
N SER A 184 -25.64 -7.81 15.42
CA SER A 184 -24.94 -7.87 14.13
C SER A 184 -23.60 -7.12 14.21
N HIS A 185 -22.54 -7.63 13.56
CA HIS A 185 -21.23 -6.96 13.52
C HIS A 185 -21.33 -5.51 13.02
N ALA A 186 -22.25 -5.23 12.09
CA ALA A 186 -22.52 -3.89 11.58
C ALA A 186 -23.03 -2.93 12.67
N ASP A 187 -23.92 -3.41 13.55
CA ASP A 187 -24.46 -2.62 14.66
C ASP A 187 -23.40 -2.38 15.73
N GLN A 188 -22.54 -3.37 15.98
CA GLN A 188 -21.39 -3.24 16.88
C GLN A 188 -20.41 -2.17 16.40
N LEU A 189 -20.11 -2.15 15.09
CA LEU A 189 -19.25 -1.15 14.48
C LEU A 189 -19.85 0.26 14.58
N LYS A 190 -21.14 0.40 14.27
CA LYS A 190 -21.83 1.70 14.37
C LYS A 190 -21.88 2.21 15.80
N ALA A 191 -22.17 1.33 16.77
CA ALA A 191 -22.17 1.68 18.19
C ALA A 191 -20.78 2.15 18.66
N LEU A 192 -19.71 1.47 18.23
CA LEU A 192 -18.34 1.88 18.52
C LEU A 192 -18.05 3.31 18.02
N PHE A 193 -18.30 3.58 16.74
CA PHE A 193 -18.02 4.89 16.15
C PHE A 193 -18.94 6.01 16.66
N ALA A 194 -20.14 5.67 17.14
CA ALA A 194 -21.01 6.60 17.84
C ALA A 194 -20.49 6.97 19.24
N GLY A 195 -19.83 6.03 19.92
CA GLY A 195 -19.23 6.24 21.24
C GLY A 195 -17.94 7.05 21.25
N LEU A 196 -17.24 7.15 20.12
CA LEU A 196 -16.05 8.00 19.96
C LEU A 196 -16.45 9.48 19.84
N THR A 197 -15.90 10.34 20.68
CA THR A 197 -16.33 11.74 20.81
C THR A 197 -15.56 12.70 19.91
N SER A 198 -14.26 12.48 19.69
CA SER A 198 -13.44 13.34 18.83
C SER A 198 -13.38 12.80 17.39
N ALA A 199 -13.27 13.72 16.41
CA ALA A 199 -13.08 13.36 15.01
C ALA A 199 -11.75 12.59 14.81
N THR A 200 -10.71 12.98 15.55
CA THR A 200 -9.40 12.34 15.53
C THR A 200 -9.48 10.88 15.97
N ASP A 201 -10.17 10.57 17.07
CA ASP A 201 -10.30 9.18 17.54
C ASP A 201 -11.06 8.31 16.53
N LYS A 202 -12.04 8.88 15.81
CA LYS A 202 -12.76 8.17 14.74
C LYS A 202 -11.86 7.88 13.55
N GLU A 203 -11.07 8.86 13.11
CA GLU A 203 -10.12 8.70 12.01
C GLU A 203 -9.05 7.65 12.35
N ASP A 204 -8.50 7.72 13.56
CA ASP A 204 -7.50 6.77 14.04
C ASP A 204 -8.06 5.35 14.19
N MET A 205 -9.26 5.21 14.77
CA MET A 205 -9.94 3.92 14.88
C MET A 205 -10.17 3.32 13.49
N LEU A 206 -10.66 4.10 12.54
CA LEU A 206 -10.88 3.65 11.18
C LEU A 206 -9.58 3.15 10.52
N GLU A 207 -8.49 3.89 10.66
CA GLU A 207 -7.20 3.51 10.09
C GLU A 207 -6.65 2.21 10.71
N ILE A 208 -6.78 2.05 12.02
CA ILE A 208 -6.34 0.86 12.75
C ILE A 208 -7.14 -0.37 12.37
N VAL A 209 -8.47 -0.24 12.34
CA VAL A 209 -9.39 -1.33 11.92
C VAL A 209 -9.08 -1.76 10.49
N LYS A 210 -8.96 -0.80 9.55
CA LYS A 210 -8.60 -1.09 8.16
C LYS A 210 -7.26 -1.81 8.05
N THR A 211 -6.25 -1.34 8.78
CA THR A 211 -4.93 -1.97 8.80
C THR A 211 -5.04 -3.41 9.29
N ALA A 212 -5.72 -3.66 10.40
CA ALA A 212 -5.88 -5.01 10.93
C ALA A 212 -6.61 -5.95 9.97
N LEU A 213 -7.68 -5.47 9.32
CA LEU A 213 -8.43 -6.25 8.33
C LEU A 213 -7.59 -6.59 7.11
N ILE A 214 -6.81 -5.63 6.59
CA ILE A 214 -5.88 -5.87 5.47
C ILE A 214 -4.81 -6.89 5.86
N MET A 215 -4.24 -6.81 7.07
CA MET A 215 -3.24 -7.77 7.54
C MET A 215 -3.83 -9.17 7.73
N ARG A 216 -5.05 -9.26 8.28
CA ARG A 216 -5.77 -10.54 8.41
C ARG A 216 -6.07 -11.15 7.04
N LEU A 217 -6.52 -10.33 6.09
CA LEU A 217 -6.76 -10.76 4.72
C LEU A 217 -5.46 -11.27 4.06
N ALA A 218 -4.34 -10.56 4.26
CA ALA A 218 -3.04 -10.96 3.75
C ALA A 218 -2.61 -12.34 4.29
N ARG A 219 -2.77 -12.59 5.60
CA ARG A 219 -2.47 -13.89 6.21
C ARG A 219 -3.34 -15.02 5.66
N ASN A 220 -4.66 -14.78 5.59
CA ASN A 220 -5.61 -15.77 5.07
C ASN A 220 -5.32 -16.16 3.60
N LEU A 221 -4.73 -15.24 2.84
CA LEU A 221 -4.33 -15.47 1.44
C LEU A 221 -2.86 -15.91 1.29
N GLU A 222 -2.17 -16.17 2.40
CA GLU A 222 -0.75 -16.57 2.46
C GLU A 222 0.19 -15.56 1.78
N CYS A 223 -0.11 -14.27 1.96
CA CYS A 223 0.71 -13.18 1.46
C CYS A 223 1.83 -12.86 2.45
N GLY A 224 3.09 -12.87 2.00
CA GLY A 224 4.23 -12.50 2.83
C GLY A 224 4.42 -10.99 2.97
N ALA A 225 3.85 -10.21 2.04
CA ALA A 225 3.86 -8.74 2.14
C ALA A 225 2.59 -8.07 1.63
N VAL A 226 2.32 -6.90 2.20
CA VAL A 226 1.25 -5.98 1.84
C VAL A 226 1.86 -4.70 1.28
N LEU A 227 1.40 -4.27 0.11
CA LEU A 227 1.74 -2.97 -0.47
C LEU A 227 0.67 -1.94 -0.08
N LEU A 228 1.09 -0.85 0.54
CA LEU A 228 0.23 0.30 0.84
C LEU A 228 0.56 1.49 -0.07
N GLY A 229 -0.49 2.17 -0.53
CA GLY A 229 -0.43 3.31 -1.46
C GLY A 229 0.04 4.63 -0.83
N ASP A 230 0.87 4.58 0.20
CA ASP A 230 1.34 5.77 0.92
C ASP A 230 2.31 6.58 0.05
N SER A 231 1.82 7.69 -0.51
CA SER A 231 2.64 8.63 -1.28
C SER A 231 3.55 9.47 -0.38
N ALA A 232 4.57 10.12 -0.95
CA ALA A 232 5.45 11.03 -0.21
C ALA A 232 4.67 12.07 0.60
N THR A 233 3.62 12.62 -0.01
CA THR A 233 2.75 13.63 0.61
C THR A 233 1.89 13.02 1.71
N ARG A 234 1.29 11.84 1.48
CA ARG A 234 0.47 11.18 2.50
C ARG A 234 1.30 10.74 3.70
N THR A 235 2.50 10.22 3.47
CA THR A 235 3.46 9.90 4.54
C THR A 235 3.84 11.14 5.33
N ALA A 236 4.09 12.28 4.68
CA ALA A 236 4.41 13.53 5.39
C ALA A 236 3.24 14.01 6.26
N VAL A 237 2.01 13.98 5.74
CA VAL A 237 0.80 14.31 6.52
C VAL A 237 0.64 13.39 7.72
N LYS A 238 0.78 12.07 7.52
CA LYS A 238 0.71 11.08 8.60
C LYS A 238 1.79 11.33 9.67
N VAL A 239 3.03 11.61 9.27
CA VAL A 239 4.13 11.93 10.21
C VAL A 239 3.79 13.17 11.04
N MET A 240 3.26 14.24 10.43
CA MET A 240 2.85 15.44 11.16
C MET A 240 1.71 15.14 12.14
N ALA A 241 0.69 14.38 11.72
CA ALA A 241 -0.44 14.01 12.57
C ALA A 241 0.04 13.17 13.78
N LEU A 242 0.75 12.08 13.54
CA LEU A 242 1.28 11.23 14.60
C LEU A 242 2.19 11.99 15.57
N THR A 243 3.02 12.91 15.05
CA THR A 243 3.87 13.76 15.90
C THR A 243 3.03 14.70 16.76
N GLY A 244 2.00 15.35 16.17
CA GLY A 244 1.09 16.23 16.90
C GLY A 244 0.29 15.51 17.99
N HIS A 245 -0.04 14.23 17.77
CA HIS A 245 -0.70 13.38 18.76
C HIS A 245 0.25 12.75 19.79
N GLY A 246 1.57 13.05 19.74
CA GLY A 246 2.55 12.46 20.65
C GLY A 246 2.87 10.98 20.38
N ARG A 247 2.49 10.44 19.21
CA ARG A 247 2.70 9.04 18.80
C ARG A 247 4.10 8.78 18.25
N GLY A 248 5.12 9.27 18.94
CA GLY A 248 6.53 9.06 18.54
C GLY A 248 6.93 7.59 18.51
N LEU A 249 6.30 6.75 19.34
CA LEU A 249 6.58 5.31 19.41
C LEU A 249 6.03 4.54 18.20
N SER A 250 4.82 4.86 17.72
CA SER A 250 4.20 4.16 16.58
C SER A 250 4.63 4.73 15.22
N LEU A 251 5.12 5.97 15.18
CA LEU A 251 5.54 6.66 13.95
C LEU A 251 6.48 5.85 13.06
N PRO A 252 7.56 5.21 13.56
CA PRO A 252 8.43 4.38 12.73
C PRO A 252 7.70 3.19 12.08
N LEU A 253 6.69 2.65 12.74
CA LEU A 253 5.91 1.49 12.29
C LEU A 253 4.89 1.89 11.21
N GLU A 254 4.25 3.04 11.42
CA GLU A 254 3.16 3.53 10.57
C GLU A 254 3.62 4.34 9.36
N ALA A 255 4.76 5.04 9.47
CA ALA A 255 5.32 5.87 8.41
C ALA A 255 6.66 5.35 7.86
N GLY A 256 7.19 4.24 8.39
CA GLY A 256 8.38 3.56 7.88
C GLY A 256 8.22 3.06 6.45
N THR A 257 9.31 2.90 5.70
CA THR A 257 9.23 2.38 4.31
C THR A 257 8.79 0.92 4.31
N GLU A 258 9.32 0.18 5.28
CA GLU A 258 8.94 -1.19 5.60
C GLU A 258 8.51 -1.24 7.07
N SER A 259 7.60 -2.14 7.41
CA SER A 259 7.22 -2.43 8.81
C SER A 259 6.95 -3.92 8.98
N GLN A 260 7.53 -4.52 10.01
CA GLN A 260 7.40 -5.95 10.37
C GLN A 260 6.57 -6.16 11.65
N TRP A 261 5.77 -5.15 12.04
CA TRP A 261 4.97 -5.19 13.27
C TRP A 261 3.98 -6.36 13.30
N PHE A 262 3.39 -6.70 12.15
CA PHE A 262 2.45 -7.80 12.07
C PHE A 262 3.21 -9.11 11.83
N HIS A 263 3.23 -9.99 12.82
CA HIS A 263 3.85 -11.31 12.69
C HIS A 263 3.37 -12.02 11.41
N GLY A 264 4.33 -12.47 10.59
CA GLY A 264 4.08 -13.19 9.34
C GLY A 264 3.81 -12.33 8.10
N VAL A 265 3.62 -11.01 8.23
CA VAL A 265 3.32 -10.13 7.08
C VAL A 265 4.12 -8.84 7.14
N VAL A 266 4.87 -8.54 6.08
CA VAL A 266 5.63 -7.29 5.96
C VAL A 266 4.81 -6.22 5.25
N VAL A 267 4.72 -5.03 5.83
CA VAL A 267 4.14 -3.86 5.16
C VAL A 267 5.22 -3.15 4.36
N VAL A 268 4.94 -2.83 3.09
CA VAL A 268 5.86 -2.12 2.19
C VAL A 268 5.14 -0.93 1.56
N ARG A 269 5.81 0.22 1.51
CA ARG A 269 5.26 1.49 0.98
C ARG A 269 6.04 1.94 -0.27
N PRO A 270 5.84 1.29 -1.42
CA PRO A 270 6.63 1.57 -2.63
C PRO A 270 6.31 2.93 -3.26
N MET A 271 5.16 3.53 -2.91
CA MET A 271 4.73 4.83 -3.38
C MET A 271 5.38 6.01 -2.63
N ARG A 272 6.18 5.75 -1.59
CA ARG A 272 6.74 6.78 -0.69
C ARG A 272 7.58 7.85 -1.40
N ASP A 273 8.18 7.53 -2.55
CA ASP A 273 8.97 8.48 -3.32
C ASP A 273 8.17 9.24 -4.37
N PHE A 274 6.88 8.92 -4.55
CA PHE A 274 5.98 9.56 -5.51
C PHE A 274 5.28 10.76 -4.87
N VAL A 275 5.39 11.92 -5.52
CA VAL A 275 4.65 13.12 -5.10
C VAL A 275 3.27 13.15 -5.76
N VAL A 276 2.32 13.91 -5.20
CA VAL A 276 0.95 14.02 -5.75
C VAL A 276 0.94 14.38 -7.23
N LYS A 277 1.81 15.29 -7.69
CA LYS A 277 1.92 15.66 -9.12
C LYS A 277 2.38 14.52 -10.05
N GLU A 278 3.03 13.49 -9.51
CA GLU A 278 3.42 12.30 -10.27
C GLU A 278 2.31 11.24 -10.30
N ILE A 279 1.33 11.35 -9.40
CA ILE A 279 0.23 10.39 -9.22
C ILE A 279 -1.05 10.89 -9.89
N ALA A 280 -1.31 12.20 -9.83
CA ALA A 280 -2.47 12.88 -10.39
C ALA A 280 -2.47 12.93 -11.93
#